data_AF-A0A5C6U8N8-F1
#
_entry.id   AF-A0A5C6U8N8-F1
#
_cell.length_a   1.000
_cell.length_b   1.000
_cell.length_c   1.000
_cell.angle_alpha   90.00
_cell.angle_beta   90.00
_cell.angle_gamma   90.00
#
_symmetry.space_group_name_H-M   'P 1'
#
loop_
_entity.id
_entity.type
_entity.pdbx_description
1 polymer ?
#
loop_
_entity_poly.entity_id
_entity_poly.type
_entity_poly.pdbx_seq_one_letter_code
_entity_poly.pdbx_strand_id
1 'polypeptide(L)'
;MPNLRLEIGGRHYDIHCEEGEEAHIGRLAARVDAKARDAQAAIGGINEVRQLLFAALMLADEAGNAATAAATPAPPPRVAPAIDEEVIDWVAARIEALASKIAQS
;
A
#
# COMPACT_ATOMS: atom_id res chain seq x y z
N MET A 1 -16.56 21.27 22.46
CA MET A 1 -15.40 20.35 22.47
C MET A 1 -15.93 19.01 22.00
N PRO A 2 -15.70 18.59 20.74
CA PRO A 2 -16.17 17.30 20.27
C PRO A 2 -15.32 16.20 20.91
N ASN A 3 -15.98 15.26 21.58
CA ASN A 3 -15.38 14.02 22.08
C ASN A 3 -15.82 12.89 21.14
N LEU A 4 -14.86 12.17 20.58
CA LEU A 4 -15.14 10.99 19.78
C LEU A 4 -15.00 9.74 20.65
N ARG A 5 -16.08 8.97 20.73
CA ARG A 5 -16.08 7.67 21.42
C ARG A 5 -15.69 6.57 20.44
N LEU A 6 -14.62 5.86 20.76
CA LEU A 6 -14.07 4.75 19.98
C LEU A 6 -14.33 3.43 20.67
N GLU A 7 -14.49 2.37 19.90
CA GLU A 7 -14.51 0.99 20.39
C GLU A 7 -13.32 0.21 19.83
N ILE A 8 -12.47 -0.30 20.72
CA ILE A 8 -11.28 -1.07 20.36
C ILE A 8 -11.17 -2.26 21.32
N GLY A 9 -11.05 -3.48 20.79
CA GLY A 9 -10.90 -4.67 21.62
C GLY A 9 -12.07 -4.89 22.59
N GLY A 10 -13.27 -4.45 22.22
CA GLY A 10 -14.49 -4.54 23.04
C GLY A 10 -14.55 -3.53 24.20
N ARG A 11 -13.72 -2.48 24.19
CA ARG A 11 -13.73 -1.41 25.20
C ARG A 11 -13.88 -0.04 24.57
N HIS A 12 -14.44 0.88 25.35
CA HIS A 12 -14.71 2.24 24.89
C HIS A 12 -13.65 3.22 25.37
N TYR A 13 -13.18 4.08 24.47
CA TYR A 13 -12.21 5.13 24.74
C TYR A 13 -12.73 6.47 24.23
N ASP A 14 -12.65 7.50 25.06
CA ASP A 14 -13.00 8.85 24.67
C ASP A 14 -11.74 9.61 24.25
N ILE A 15 -11.71 10.08 23.01
CA ILE A 15 -10.60 10.86 22.45
C ILE A 15 -11.06 12.26 22.12
N HIS A 16 -10.21 13.23 22.45
CA HIS A 16 -10.34 14.60 22.01
C HIS A 16 -9.76 14.70 20.60
N CYS A 17 -10.56 15.16 19.64
CA CYS A 17 -10.12 15.40 18.27
C CYS A 17 -10.53 16.79 17.81
N GLU A 18 -9.84 17.32 16.80
CA GLU A 18 -10.24 18.58 16.17
C GLU A 18 -11.44 18.36 15.23
N GLU A 19 -12.16 19.44 14.94
CA GLU A 19 -13.29 19.41 14.02
C GLU A 19 -12.82 18.98 12.62
N GLY A 20 -13.45 17.95 12.05
CA GLY A 20 -13.07 17.36 10.76
C GLY A 20 -12.04 16.23 10.84
N GLU A 21 -11.42 15.96 11.99
CA GLU A 21 -10.47 14.84 12.15
C GLU A 21 -11.16 13.50 12.50
N GLU A 22 -12.43 13.56 12.92
CA GLU A 22 -13.20 12.43 13.44
C GLU A 22 -13.15 11.19 12.53
N ALA A 23 -13.29 11.40 11.22
CA ALA A 23 -13.25 10.32 10.24
C ALA A 23 -11.84 9.70 10.13
N HIS A 24 -10.78 10.50 10.27
CA HIS A 24 -9.41 10.00 10.27
C HIS A 24 -9.14 9.16 11.52
N ILE A 25 -9.48 9.68 12.70
CA ILE A 25 -9.34 8.97 13.98
C ILE A 25 -10.17 7.69 13.96
N GLY A 26 -11.40 7.71 13.43
CA GLY A 26 -12.24 6.52 13.28
C GLY A 26 -11.59 5.43 12.41
N ARG A 27 -10.92 5.81 11.29
CA ARG A 27 -10.16 4.86 10.47
C ARG A 27 -8.95 4.28 11.21
N LEU A 28 -8.23 5.10 11.97
CA LEU A 28 -7.11 4.64 12.79
C LEU A 28 -7.59 3.66 13.87
N ALA A 29 -8.68 3.99 14.57
CA ALA A 29 -9.28 3.13 15.59
C ALA A 29 -9.70 1.78 15.03
N ALA A 30 -10.35 1.75 13.86
CA ALA A 30 -10.73 0.50 13.18
C ALA A 30 -9.50 -0.37 12.86
N ARG A 31 -8.38 0.25 12.47
CA ARG A 31 -7.13 -0.49 12.19
C ARG A 31 -6.52 -1.06 13.48
N VAL A 32 -6.52 -0.30 14.57
CA VAL A 32 -6.08 -0.79 15.89
C VAL A 32 -6.97 -1.93 16.37
N ASP A 33 -8.29 -1.80 16.24
CA ASP A 33 -9.26 -2.81 16.65
C ASP A 33 -9.09 -4.12 15.88
N ALA A 34 -8.85 -4.06 14.57
CA ALA A 34 -8.52 -5.24 13.77
C ALA A 34 -7.29 -5.98 14.31
N LYS A 35 -6.20 -5.26 14.62
CA LYS A 35 -4.98 -5.85 15.19
C LYS A 35 -5.17 -6.37 16.60
N ALA A 36 -5.99 -5.70 17.41
CA ALA A 36 -6.36 -6.19 18.72
C ALA A 36 -7.11 -7.53 18.62
N ARG A 37 -8.04 -7.68 17.68
CA ARG A 37 -8.74 -8.95 17.43
C ARG A 37 -7.81 -10.04 16.92
N ASP A 38 -6.90 -9.72 16.00
CA ASP A 38 -5.88 -10.67 15.51
C ASP A 38 -5.00 -11.20 16.66
N ALA A 39 -4.52 -10.29 17.52
CA ALA A 39 -3.71 -10.66 18.69
C ALA A 39 -4.48 -11.56 19.68
N GLN A 40 -5.76 -11.27 19.90
CA GLN A 40 -6.63 -12.09 20.75
C GLN A 40 -6.84 -13.49 20.15
N ALA A 41 -7.06 -13.59 18.84
CA ALA A 41 -7.26 -14.86 18.15
C ALA A 41 -5.98 -15.72 18.11
N ALA A 42 -4.82 -15.10 17.96
CA ALA A 42 -3.54 -15.81 17.85
C ALA A 42 -3.06 -16.40 19.19
N ILE A 43 -3.27 -15.70 20.30
CA ILE A 43 -2.64 -16.04 21.59
C ILE A 43 -3.65 -16.65 22.56
N GLY A 44 -4.93 -16.24 22.50
CA GLY A 44 -5.98 -16.69 23.43
C GLY A 44 -5.78 -16.19 24.86
N GLY A 45 -6.89 -15.86 25.55
CA GLY A 45 -6.88 -15.61 27.00
C GLY A 45 -6.00 -14.45 27.49
N ILE A 46 -5.65 -13.49 26.63
CA ILE A 46 -4.86 -12.32 27.02
C ILE A 46 -5.74 -11.21 27.57
N ASN A 47 -5.24 -10.48 28.56
CA ASN A 47 -5.88 -9.26 29.03
C ASN A 47 -5.71 -8.12 28.01
N GLU A 48 -6.57 -7.11 28.13
CA GLU A 48 -6.61 -5.94 27.25
C GLU A 48 -5.23 -5.26 27.09
N VAL A 49 -4.50 -5.04 28.18
CA VAL A 49 -3.19 -4.36 28.13
C VAL A 49 -2.23 -5.13 27.22
N ARG A 50 -2.19 -6.45 27.37
CA ARG A 50 -1.35 -7.32 26.54
C ARG A 50 -1.87 -7.39 25.10
N GLN A 51 -3.18 -7.39 24.89
CA GLN A 51 -3.80 -7.34 23.58
C GLN A 51 -3.41 -6.07 22.81
N LEU A 52 -3.53 -4.90 23.45
CA LEU A 52 -3.16 -3.62 22.86
C LEU A 52 -1.65 -3.51 22.63
N LEU A 53 -0.82 -4.07 23.52
CA LEU A 53 0.63 -4.15 23.31
C LEU A 53 0.96 -4.93 22.03
N PHE A 54 0.35 -6.10 21.84
CA PHE A 54 0.57 -6.88 20.62
C PHE A 54 0.05 -6.17 19.37
N ALA A 55 -1.13 -5.54 19.45
CA ALA A 55 -1.65 -4.73 18.35
C ALA A 55 -0.69 -3.60 17.96
N ALA A 56 -0.12 -2.91 18.94
CA ALA A 56 0.86 -1.85 18.71
C ALA A 56 2.15 -2.37 18.07
N LEU A 57 2.67 -3.52 18.51
CA LEU A 57 3.85 -4.16 17.92
C LEU A 57 3.60 -4.57 16.46
N MET A 58 2.42 -5.14 16.15
CA MET A 58 2.03 -5.49 14.78
C MET A 58 1.94 -4.27 13.87
N LEU A 59 1.34 -3.17 14.37
CA LEU A 59 1.25 -1.92 13.62
C LEU A 59 2.62 -1.27 13.39
N ALA A 60 3.52 -1.35 14.38
CA ALA A 60 4.88 -0.85 14.26
C ALA A 60 5.69 -1.62 13.21
N ASP A 61 5.54 -2.95 13.16
CA ASP A 61 6.15 -3.79 12.11
C ASP A 61 5.64 -3.41 10.71
N GLU A 62 4.33 -3.23 10.54
CA GLU A 62 3.75 -2.77 9.26
C GLU A 62 4.29 -1.40 8.84
N ALA A 63 4.42 -0.46 9.77
CA ALA A 63 4.96 0.86 9.49
C ALA A 63 6.45 0.80 9.10
N GLY A 64 7.25 -0.03 9.78
CA GLY A 64 8.66 -0.25 9.46
C GLY A 64 8.85 -0.87 8.08
N ASN A 65 8.03 -1.88 7.74
CA ASN A 65 8.07 -2.55 6.44
C ASN A 65 7.63 -1.63 5.29
N ALA A 66 6.65 -0.76 5.51
CA ALA A 66 6.25 0.24 4.52
C ALA A 66 7.37 1.29 4.29
N ALA A 67 8.05 1.71 5.34
CA ALA A 67 9.17 2.66 5.25
C ALA A 67 10.36 2.06 4.47
N THR A 68 10.69 0.78 4.67
CA THR A 68 11.77 0.11 3.91
C THR A 68 11.39 -0.15 2.46
N ALA A 69 10.13 -0.47 2.16
CA ALA A 69 9.65 -0.59 0.79
C ALA A 69 9.74 0.74 0.03
N ALA A 70 9.37 1.86 0.66
CA ALA A 70 9.52 3.20 0.09
C ALA A 70 10.99 3.65 -0.05
N ALA A 71 11.88 3.11 0.79
CA ALA A 71 13.32 3.38 0.73
C ALA A 71 14.08 2.54 -0.31
N THR A 72 13.41 1.61 -1.01
CA THR A 72 14.02 0.97 -2.17
C THR A 72 14.10 2.02 -3.28
N PRO A 73 15.30 2.49 -3.68
CA PRO A 73 15.41 3.46 -4.76
C PRO A 73 14.76 2.83 -5.99
N ALA A 74 13.81 3.54 -6.58
CA ALA A 74 13.26 3.14 -7.87
C ALA A 74 14.45 2.84 -8.80
N PRO A 75 14.49 1.67 -9.46
CA PRO A 75 15.55 1.39 -10.43
C PRO A 75 15.58 2.58 -11.40
N PRO A 76 16.77 3.08 -11.77
CA PRO A 76 16.87 4.21 -12.67
C PRO A 76 15.97 3.94 -13.88
N PRO A 77 15.26 4.96 -14.40
CA PRO A 77 14.42 4.77 -15.57
C PRO A 77 15.26 4.05 -16.61
N ARG A 78 14.83 2.86 -17.02
CA ARG A 78 15.47 2.17 -18.15
C ARG A 78 15.21 3.08 -19.34
N VAL A 79 16.19 3.91 -19.66
CA VAL A 79 16.23 4.61 -20.93
C VAL A 79 16.32 3.48 -21.95
N ALA A 80 15.21 3.21 -22.64
CA ALA A 80 15.26 2.36 -23.82
C ALA A 80 16.32 2.98 -24.75
N PRO A 81 17.23 2.19 -25.33
CA PRO A 81 18.15 2.75 -26.31
C PRO A 81 17.32 3.49 -27.35
N ALA A 82 17.72 4.73 -27.65
CA ALA A 82 17.14 5.46 -28.75
C ALA A 82 17.26 4.57 -29.99
N ILE A 83 16.15 4.27 -30.65
CA ILE A 83 16.18 3.54 -31.91
C ILE A 83 16.69 4.52 -32.95
N ASP A 84 17.80 4.19 -33.60
CA ASP A 84 18.38 5.03 -34.65
C ASP A 84 17.39 5.22 -35.81
N GLU A 85 17.35 6.43 -36.38
CA GLU A 85 16.44 6.78 -37.49
C GLU A 85 16.66 5.86 -38.71
N GLU A 86 17.90 5.43 -38.94
CA GLU A 86 18.26 4.46 -40.00
C GLU A 86 17.62 3.07 -39.78
N VAL A 87 17.45 2.66 -38.52
CA VAL A 87 16.76 1.39 -38.18
C VAL A 87 15.27 1.51 -38.47
N ILE A 88 14.67 2.68 -38.23
CA ILE A 88 13.25 2.94 -38.53
C ILE A 88 13.02 2.85 -40.04
N ASP A 89 13.88 3.49 -40.83
CA ASP A 89 13.79 3.47 -42.30
C ASP A 89 13.96 2.05 -42.86
N TRP A 90 14.90 1.28 -42.32
CA TRP A 90 15.08 -0.12 -42.72
C TRP A 90 13.87 -0.99 -42.38
N VAL A 91 13.28 -0.82 -41.19
CA VAL A 91 12.07 -1.55 -40.80
C VAL A 91 10.89 -1.17 -41.71
N ALA A 92 10.71 0.12 -42.01
CA ALA A 92 9.66 0.59 -42.91
C ALA A 92 9.79 -0.05 -44.30
N ALA A 93 10.98 -0.01 -44.89
CA ALA A 93 11.25 -0.63 -46.18
C ALA A 93 11.01 -2.16 -46.17
N ARG A 94 11.36 -2.83 -45.06
CA ARG A 94 11.12 -4.27 -44.91
C ARG A 94 9.64 -4.61 -44.83
N ILE A 95 8.83 -3.79 -44.15
CA ILE A 95 7.39 -3.96 -44.04
C ILE A 95 6.73 -3.80 -45.42
N GLU A 96 7.11 -2.78 -46.20
CA GLU A 96 6.58 -2.56 -47.55
C GLU A 96 6.92 -3.71 -48.51
N ALA A 97 8.15 -4.25 -48.43
CA ALA A 97 8.55 -5.41 -49.20
C ALA A 97 7.73 -6.66 -48.83
N LEU A 98 7.47 -6.88 -47.54
CA LEU A 98 6.63 -7.99 -47.07
C LEU A 98 5.18 -7.83 -47.53
N ALA A 99 4.62 -6.63 -47.41
CA ALA A 99 3.26 -6.32 -47.83
C ALA A 99 3.07 -6.55 -49.34
N SER A 100 4.05 -6.10 -50.14
CA SER A 100 4.07 -6.34 -51.59
C SER A 100 4.13 -7.83 -51.94
N LYS A 101 4.89 -8.61 -51.17
CA LYS A 101 5.01 -10.06 -51.37
C LYS A 101 3.74 -10.82 -50.99
N ILE A 102 3.03 -10.36 -49.95
CA ILE A 102 1.73 -10.92 -49.56
C ILE A 102 0.64 -10.55 -50.59
N ALA A 103 0.65 -9.32 -51.13
CA ALA A 103 -0.33 -8.89 -52.13
C ALA A 103 -0.16 -9.57 -53.51
N GLN A 104 1.01 -10.12 -53.79
CA GLN A 104 1.32 -10.86 -55.03
C GLN A 104 1.13 -12.38 -54.88
N SER A 105 0.77 -12.86 -53.69
CA SER A 105 0.42 -14.25 -53.40
C SER A 105 -1.09 -14.43 -53.29
#